data_AF-A0A2V8LBF9-F1
#
_entry.id   AF-A0A2V8LBF9-F1
#
_cell.length_a   1.000
_cell.length_b   1.000
_cell.length_c   1.000
_cell.angle_alpha   90.00
_cell.angle_beta   90.00
_cell.angle_gamma   90.00
#
_symmetry.space_group_name_H-M   'P 1'
#
loop_
_entity.id
_entity.type
_entity.pdbx_description
1 polymer ?
#
loop_
_entity_poly.entity_id
_entity_poly.type
_entity_poly.pdbx_seq_one_letter_code
_entity_poly.pdbx_strand_id
1 'polypeptide(L)'
;FDRTEYESSGKLRVTEVIRLSPAAVSGKIKPGDYLTAVDGVAITAHTNLDELLEHKIGRRVTLSIEPEKREVAVQPVNQATEKGLLYRQWVNDNRDYVTRASGGKLGYVHMIDMSSTSLERLFVDLDAENHSRAGVIVDVRNNNGGFVNAYALDVLARRPYLTMTERGRM
;
A
#
# COMPACT_ATOMS: atom_id res chain seq x y z
N PHE A 1 -7.19 -8.91 9.78
CA PHE A 1 -7.67 -10.26 10.13
C PHE A 1 -9.16 -10.33 9.88
N ASP A 2 -9.69 -11.52 9.62
CA ASP A 2 -11.11 -11.74 9.39
C ASP A 2 -11.89 -11.53 10.69
N ARG A 3 -12.74 -10.50 10.71
CA ARG A 3 -13.51 -10.13 11.90
C ARG A 3 -14.52 -11.20 12.28
N THR A 4 -15.22 -11.77 11.31
CA THR A 4 -16.27 -12.77 11.54
C THR A 4 -15.67 -14.08 12.05
N GLU A 5 -14.52 -14.50 11.51
CA GLU A 5 -13.78 -15.65 12.01
C GLU A 5 -13.34 -15.43 13.47
N TYR A 6 -12.81 -14.24 13.78
CA TYR A 6 -12.35 -13.91 15.12
C TYR A 6 -13.50 -13.90 16.14
N GLU A 7 -14.61 -13.24 15.81
CA GLU A 7 -15.78 -13.15 16.70
C GLU A 7 -16.45 -14.52 16.94
N SER A 8 -16.39 -15.44 15.97
CA SER A 8 -17.03 -16.76 16.09
C SER A 8 -16.14 -17.84 16.71
N SER A 9 -14.82 -17.79 16.47
CA SER A 9 -13.89 -18.87 16.85
C SER A 9 -12.70 -18.41 17.70
N GLY A 10 -12.50 -17.10 17.85
CA GLY A 10 -11.33 -16.52 18.51
C GLY A 10 -10.03 -16.62 17.70
N LYS A 11 -10.12 -17.05 16.43
CA LYS A 11 -8.94 -17.28 15.58
C LYS A 11 -8.62 -16.07 14.71
N LEU A 12 -7.33 -15.80 14.55
CA LEU A 12 -6.83 -14.71 13.71
C LEU A 12 -6.49 -15.21 12.31
N ARG A 13 -7.48 -15.22 11.41
CA ARG A 13 -7.29 -15.55 10.00
C ARG A 13 -6.80 -14.35 9.20
N VAL A 14 -5.67 -14.49 8.51
CA VAL A 14 -5.06 -13.46 7.68
C VAL A 14 -5.96 -13.19 6.46
N THR A 15 -6.43 -11.96 6.32
CA THR A 15 -7.25 -11.52 5.17
C THR A 15 -6.40 -10.96 4.04
N GLU A 16 -5.33 -10.28 4.41
CA GLU A 16 -4.40 -9.64 3.49
C GLU A 16 -3.01 -9.57 4.12
N VAL A 17 -2.00 -9.44 3.27
CA VAL A 17 -0.62 -9.20 3.70
C VAL A 17 -0.15 -7.92 3.03
N ILE A 18 0.18 -6.91 3.83
CA ILE A 18 0.47 -5.58 3.29
C ILE A 18 1.75 -5.61 2.47
N ARG A 19 1.73 -5.08 1.24
CA ARG A 19 2.91 -5.08 0.36
C ARG A 19 4.11 -4.39 1.04
N LEU A 20 5.28 -5.02 0.97
CA LEU A 20 6.54 -4.57 1.59
C LEU A 20 6.51 -4.49 3.13
N SER A 21 5.46 -4.99 3.80
CA SER A 21 5.46 -5.16 5.25
C SER A 21 6.45 -6.25 5.69
N PRO A 22 6.85 -6.28 6.97
CA PRO A 22 7.68 -7.35 7.50
C PRO A 22 7.12 -8.76 7.23
N ALA A 23 5.80 -8.91 7.28
CA ALA A 23 5.12 -10.16 6.95
C ALA A 23 5.26 -10.51 5.45
N ALA A 24 5.09 -9.53 4.55
CA ALA A 24 5.28 -9.75 3.11
C ALA A 24 6.72 -10.11 2.75
N VAL A 25 7.71 -9.41 3.34
CA VAL A 25 9.14 -9.64 3.09
C VAL A 25 9.56 -11.04 3.52
N SER A 26 8.88 -11.63 4.53
CA SER A 26 9.14 -13.02 4.92
C SER A 26 8.86 -14.03 3.79
N GLY A 27 7.95 -13.71 2.86
CA GLY A 27 7.51 -14.61 1.80
C GLY A 27 6.76 -15.87 2.27
N LYS A 28 6.50 -15.98 3.58
CA LYS A 28 5.98 -17.19 4.24
C LYS A 28 4.60 -16.98 4.86
N ILE A 29 3.94 -15.85 4.65
CA ILE A 29 2.59 -15.59 5.15
C ILE A 29 1.73 -15.20 3.95
N LYS A 30 0.56 -15.83 3.84
CA LYS A 30 -0.41 -15.63 2.76
C LYS A 30 -1.81 -15.41 3.33
N PRO A 31 -2.69 -14.73 2.60
CA PRO A 31 -4.12 -14.70 2.92
C PRO A 31 -4.67 -16.12 3.08
N GLY A 32 -5.53 -16.30 4.09
CA GLY A 32 -6.11 -17.58 4.48
C GLY A 32 -5.33 -18.34 5.55
N ASP A 33 -4.07 -17.97 5.84
CA ASP A 33 -3.33 -18.52 6.97
C ASP A 33 -3.91 -18.07 8.32
N TYR A 34 -3.53 -18.77 9.39
CA TYR A 34 -3.92 -18.44 10.76
C TYR A 34 -2.70 -18.10 11.60
N LEU A 35 -2.73 -16.97 12.30
CA LEU A 35 -1.76 -16.64 13.34
C LEU A 35 -2.19 -17.32 14.65
N THR A 36 -1.35 -18.22 15.16
CA THR A 36 -1.68 -19.05 16.33
C THR A 36 -0.82 -18.74 17.55
N ALA A 37 0.35 -18.14 17.38
CA ALA A 37 1.19 -17.68 18.49
C ALA A 37 2.13 -16.54 18.09
N VAL A 38 2.55 -15.76 19.08
CA VAL A 38 3.60 -14.73 18.98
C VAL A 38 4.64 -15.00 20.06
N ASP A 39 5.91 -15.17 19.69
CA ASP A 39 7.01 -15.53 20.59
C ASP A 39 6.69 -16.74 21.50
N GLY A 40 5.98 -17.74 20.94
CA GLY A 40 5.55 -18.94 21.65
C GLY A 40 4.32 -18.76 22.55
N VAL A 41 3.81 -17.54 22.72
CA VAL A 41 2.57 -17.27 23.45
C VAL A 41 1.39 -17.53 22.52
N ALA A 42 0.58 -18.55 22.85
CA ALA A 42 -0.59 -18.93 22.08
C ALA A 42 -1.64 -17.82 22.06
N ILE A 43 -2.24 -17.61 20.87
CA ILE A 43 -3.36 -16.70 20.69
C ILE A 43 -4.66 -17.45 20.94
N THR A 44 -5.49 -16.87 21.80
CA THR A 44 -6.83 -17.32 22.15
C THR A 44 -7.83 -16.20 21.87
N ALA A 45 -9.12 -16.47 22.03
CA ALA A 45 -10.18 -15.47 21.90
C ALA A 45 -10.01 -14.26 22.84
N HIS A 46 -9.26 -14.39 23.93
CA HIS A 46 -9.04 -13.34 24.93
C HIS A 46 -7.64 -12.71 24.84
N THR A 47 -6.82 -13.14 23.88
CA THR A 47 -5.46 -12.62 23.73
C THR A 47 -5.51 -11.29 23.00
N ASN A 48 -4.97 -10.23 23.63
CA ASN A 48 -4.75 -8.95 22.98
C ASN A 48 -3.46 -9.00 22.17
N LEU A 49 -3.56 -8.94 20.84
CA LEU A 49 -2.39 -8.99 19.96
C LEU A 49 -1.48 -7.77 20.13
N ASP A 50 -2.04 -6.60 20.41
CA ASP A 50 -1.28 -5.36 20.56
C ASP A 50 -0.34 -5.43 21.77
N GLU A 51 -0.80 -6.05 22.86
CA GLU A 51 0.03 -6.30 24.06
C GLU A 51 1.20 -7.24 23.75
N LEU A 52 0.99 -8.29 22.94
CA LEU A 52 2.07 -9.21 22.56
C LEU A 52 3.14 -8.53 21.67
N LEU A 53 2.75 -7.48 20.95
CA LEU A 53 3.64 -6.72 20.06
C LEU A 53 4.21 -5.47 20.72
N GLU A 54 3.82 -5.16 21.97
CA GLU A 54 4.28 -3.98 22.68
C GLU A 54 5.81 -4.03 22.91
N HIS A 55 6.47 -2.89 22.70
CA HIS A 55 7.93 -2.75 22.81
C HIS A 55 8.76 -3.71 21.92
N LYS A 56 8.16 -4.30 20.87
CA LYS A 56 8.86 -5.19 19.92
C LYS A 56 9.36 -4.51 18.65
N ILE A 57 9.14 -3.21 18.48
CA ILE A 57 9.62 -2.46 17.30
C ILE A 57 11.14 -2.65 17.16
N GLY A 58 11.57 -3.04 15.96
CA GLY A 58 12.98 -3.28 15.65
C GLY A 58 13.57 -4.56 16.26
N ARG A 59 12.81 -5.34 17.04
CA ARG A 59 13.23 -6.63 17.59
C ARG A 59 12.65 -7.77 16.75
N ARG A 60 13.36 -8.89 16.66
CA ARG A 60 12.83 -10.07 15.97
C ARG A 60 11.72 -10.69 16.83
N VAL A 61 10.60 -10.99 16.19
CA VAL A 61 9.44 -11.68 16.76
C VAL A 61 9.17 -12.93 15.93
N THR A 62 8.86 -14.04 16.59
CA THR A 62 8.50 -15.29 15.92
C THR A 62 6.98 -15.44 15.90
N LEU A 63 6.42 -15.56 14.70
CA LEU A 63 5.00 -15.83 14.49
C LEU A 63 4.80 -17.33 14.19
N SER A 64 3.88 -17.99 14.89
CA SER A 64 3.45 -19.35 14.54
C SER A 64 2.26 -19.29 13.61
N ILE A 65 2.37 -19.94 12.45
CA ILE A 65 1.40 -19.86 11.35
C ILE A 65 0.89 -21.24 10.97
N GLU A 66 -0.44 -21.37 10.86
CA GLU A 66 -1.17 -22.55 10.38
C GLU A 66 -1.79 -22.30 9.00
N PRO A 67 -2.08 -23.33 8.18
CA PRO A 67 -2.17 -24.77 8.51
C PRO A 67 -0.86 -25.56 8.47
N GLU A 68 0.18 -25.05 7.81
CA GLU A 68 1.44 -25.78 7.59
C GLU A 68 2.35 -25.84 8.83
N LYS A 69 1.88 -25.34 9.99
CA LYS A 69 2.59 -25.29 11.28
C LYS A 69 4.05 -24.84 11.14
N ARG A 70 4.23 -23.57 10.75
CA ARG A 70 5.53 -22.98 10.51
C ARG A 70 5.79 -21.78 11.40
N GLU A 71 7.06 -21.59 11.77
CA GLU A 71 7.53 -20.41 12.47
C GLU A 71 8.09 -19.40 11.47
N VAL A 72 7.63 -18.15 11.57
CA VAL A 72 8.03 -17.05 10.70
C VAL A 72 8.58 -15.92 11.55
N ALA A 73 9.89 -15.69 11.45
CA ALA A 73 10.53 -14.55 12.07
C ALA A 73 10.23 -13.27 11.27
N VAL A 74 9.71 -12.25 11.95
CA VAL A 74 9.48 -10.91 11.41
C VAL A 74 10.12 -9.86 12.32
N GLN A 75 10.29 -8.64 11.81
CA GLN A 75 10.73 -7.50 12.60
C GLN A 75 9.61 -6.44 12.58
N PRO A 76 8.86 -6.25 13.68
CA PRO A 76 7.79 -5.27 13.73
C PRO A 76 8.29 -3.85 13.47
N VAL A 77 7.45 -3.07 12.81
CA VAL A 77 7.67 -1.66 12.48
C VAL A 77 6.77 -0.78 13.34
N ASN A 78 7.07 0.51 13.38
CA ASN A 78 6.22 1.47 14.07
C ASN A 78 4.95 1.79 13.25
N GLN A 79 3.96 2.40 13.91
CA GLN A 79 2.69 2.78 13.29
C GLN A 79 2.83 3.77 12.12
N ALA A 80 3.83 4.65 12.15
CA ALA A 80 4.04 5.60 11.05
C ALA A 80 4.47 4.88 9.76
N THR A 81 5.37 3.91 9.89
CA THR A 81 5.77 3.03 8.78
C THR A 81 4.59 2.19 8.27
N GLU A 82 3.81 1.61 9.18
CA GLU A 82 2.61 0.84 8.82
C GLU A 82 1.61 1.68 8.02
N LYS A 83 1.26 2.88 8.50
CA LYS A 83 0.38 3.82 7.79
C LYS A 83 0.92 4.17 6.39
N GLY A 84 2.23 4.37 6.26
CA GLY A 84 2.86 4.61 4.97
C GLY A 84 2.74 3.42 4.01
N LEU A 85 2.89 2.19 4.50
CA LEU A 85 2.74 0.97 3.70
C LEU A 85 1.28 0.76 3.27
N LEU A 86 0.32 0.94 4.19
CA LEU A 86 -1.12 0.88 3.90
C LEU A 86 -1.51 1.91 2.83
N TYR A 87 -1.05 3.16 2.97
CA TYR A 87 -1.29 4.20 1.98
C TYR A 87 -0.75 3.81 0.60
N ARG A 88 0.51 3.36 0.53
CA ARG A 88 1.10 2.91 -0.73
C ARG A 88 0.36 1.74 -1.36
N GLN A 89 -0.10 0.79 -0.53
CA GLN A 89 -0.91 -0.31 -1.00
C GLN A 89 -2.21 0.19 -1.61
N TRP A 90 -2.95 1.03 -0.89
CA TRP A 90 -4.20 1.61 -1.38
C TRP A 90 -4.02 2.39 -2.70
N VAL A 91 -2.97 3.20 -2.84
CA VAL A 91 -2.66 3.91 -4.10
C VAL A 91 -2.44 2.92 -5.24
N ASN A 92 -1.64 1.88 -5.01
CA ASN A 92 -1.34 0.87 -6.03
C ASN A 92 -2.58 0.04 -6.39
N ASP A 93 -3.45 -0.29 -5.44
CA ASP A 93 -4.68 -1.05 -5.72
C ASP A 93 -5.65 -0.23 -6.58
N ASN A 94 -5.74 1.09 -6.35
CA ASN A 94 -6.49 1.99 -7.22
C ASN A 94 -5.85 2.11 -8.60
N ARG A 95 -4.53 2.19 -8.68
CA ARG A 95 -3.78 2.21 -9.95
C ARG A 95 -4.05 0.95 -10.78
N ASP A 96 -4.02 -0.21 -10.15
CA ASP A 96 -4.33 -1.49 -10.79
C ASP A 96 -5.80 -1.55 -11.22
N TYR A 97 -6.72 -1.05 -10.39
CA TYR A 97 -8.13 -0.95 -10.73
C TYR A 97 -8.37 -0.06 -11.96
N VAL A 98 -7.83 1.16 -11.99
CA VAL A 98 -7.96 2.09 -13.12
C VAL A 98 -7.35 1.50 -14.38
N THR A 99 -6.18 0.86 -14.27
CA THR A 99 -5.54 0.16 -15.39
C THR A 99 -6.47 -0.91 -15.96
N ARG A 100 -7.05 -1.78 -15.13
CA ARG A 100 -7.97 -2.82 -15.59
C ARG A 100 -9.26 -2.23 -16.16
N ALA A 101 -9.90 -1.31 -15.45
CA ALA A 101 -11.20 -0.73 -15.82
C ALA A 101 -11.14 0.08 -17.12
N SER A 102 -10.01 0.73 -17.39
CA SER A 102 -9.80 1.51 -18.62
C SER A 102 -9.22 0.70 -19.80
N GLY A 103 -8.97 -0.61 -19.62
CA GLY A 103 -8.24 -1.41 -20.60
C GLY A 103 -6.83 -0.89 -20.87
N GLY A 104 -6.19 -0.33 -19.84
CA GLY A 104 -4.86 0.24 -19.90
C GLY A 104 -4.76 1.64 -20.51
N LYS A 105 -5.89 2.31 -20.78
CA LYS A 105 -5.90 3.64 -21.41
C LYS A 105 -5.68 4.78 -20.42
N LEU A 106 -6.01 4.60 -19.15
CA LEU A 106 -5.90 5.63 -18.14
C LEU A 106 -4.81 5.32 -17.13
N GLY A 107 -4.10 6.38 -16.76
CA GLY A 107 -3.24 6.48 -15.60
C GLY A 107 -3.98 6.81 -14.32
N TYR A 108 -3.31 6.65 -13.18
CA TYR A 108 -3.83 7.07 -11.87
C TYR A 108 -2.71 7.69 -11.04
N VAL A 109 -2.95 8.82 -10.40
CA VAL A 109 -2.05 9.44 -9.43
C VAL A 109 -2.89 9.92 -8.26
N HIS A 110 -2.36 9.80 -7.04
CA HIS A 110 -3.00 10.32 -5.85
C HIS A 110 -2.08 11.32 -5.13
N MET A 111 -2.63 12.47 -4.76
CA MET A 111 -1.94 13.47 -3.95
C MET A 111 -2.50 13.47 -2.53
N ILE A 112 -1.70 12.99 -1.57
CA ILE A 112 -2.10 12.91 -0.15
C ILE A 112 -2.17 14.27 0.54
N ASP A 113 -1.40 15.25 0.05
CA ASP A 113 -1.40 16.62 0.51
C ASP A 113 -0.92 17.55 -0.63
N MET A 114 -0.85 18.85 -0.34
CA MET A 114 -0.32 19.90 -1.22
C MET A 114 1.03 20.42 -0.68
N SER A 115 1.90 19.51 -0.24
CA SER A 115 3.30 19.80 0.07
C SER A 115 4.18 19.78 -1.19
N SER A 116 5.37 20.38 -1.11
CA SER A 116 6.38 20.30 -2.18
C SER A 116 6.75 18.86 -2.53
N THR A 117 6.87 17.98 -1.52
CA THR A 117 7.16 16.56 -1.73
C THR A 117 6.06 15.85 -2.52
N SER A 118 4.78 16.15 -2.26
CA SER A 118 3.67 15.59 -3.05
C SER A 118 3.66 16.13 -4.48
N LEU A 119 4.04 17.40 -4.69
CA LEU A 119 4.19 17.97 -6.02
C LEU A 119 5.34 17.32 -6.81
N GLU A 120 6.50 17.10 -6.20
CA GLU A 120 7.62 16.38 -6.81
C GLU A 120 7.21 14.95 -7.22
N ARG A 121 6.49 14.25 -6.35
CA ARG A 121 5.95 12.92 -6.67
C ARG A 121 4.94 12.95 -7.81
N LEU A 122 4.07 13.96 -7.87
CA LEU A 122 3.14 14.13 -8.99
C LEU A 122 3.90 14.21 -10.33
N PHE A 123 5.01 14.96 -10.39
CA PHE A 123 5.83 15.04 -11.60
C PHE A 123 6.39 13.67 -12.01
N VAL A 124 6.97 12.93 -11.06
CA VAL A 124 7.53 11.60 -11.33
C VAL A 124 6.44 10.63 -11.80
N ASP A 125 5.29 10.61 -11.14
CA ASP A 125 4.20 9.69 -11.47
C ASP A 125 3.53 10.04 -12.82
N LEU A 126 3.46 11.31 -13.19
CA LEU A 126 2.95 11.74 -14.50
C LEU A 126 3.91 11.36 -15.63
N ASP A 127 5.22 11.50 -15.42
CA ASP A 127 6.23 11.22 -16.42
C ASP A 127 6.43 9.70 -16.61
N ALA A 128 6.75 8.98 -15.54
CA ALA A 128 7.17 7.58 -15.61
C ALA A 128 6.04 6.62 -16.03
N GLU A 129 4.79 6.91 -15.68
CA GLU A 129 3.70 5.92 -15.77
C GLU A 129 2.58 6.28 -16.75
N ASN A 130 2.50 7.55 -17.15
CA ASN A 130 1.34 8.06 -17.89
C ASN A 130 1.65 8.58 -19.29
N HIS A 131 2.92 8.67 -19.68
CA HIS A 131 3.31 9.18 -20.99
C HIS A 131 2.71 8.41 -22.19
N SER A 132 2.45 7.11 -22.02
CA SER A 132 1.82 6.24 -23.04
C SER A 132 0.30 6.07 -22.88
N ARG A 133 -0.28 6.69 -21.84
CA ARG A 133 -1.72 6.58 -21.53
C ARG A 133 -2.49 7.70 -22.26
N ALA A 134 -3.76 7.46 -22.55
CA ALA A 134 -4.65 8.44 -23.19
C ALA A 134 -5.10 9.56 -22.23
N GLY A 135 -4.92 9.36 -20.92
CA GLY A 135 -5.23 10.35 -19.89
C GLY A 135 -4.84 9.84 -18.51
N VAL A 136 -5.00 10.69 -17.49
CA VAL A 136 -4.66 10.37 -16.09
C VAL A 136 -5.79 10.81 -15.17
N ILE A 137 -6.12 9.96 -14.20
CA ILE A 137 -6.97 10.33 -13.07
C ILE A 137 -6.07 10.90 -11.98
N VAL A 138 -6.31 12.16 -11.60
CA VAL A 138 -5.65 12.80 -10.46
C VAL A 138 -6.61 12.80 -9.30
N ASP A 139 -6.35 11.95 -8.32
CA ASP A 139 -7.17 11.79 -7.13
C ASP A 139 -6.63 12.66 -5.98
N VAL A 140 -7.50 13.51 -5.45
CA VAL A 140 -7.24 14.42 -4.33
C VAL A 140 -8.19 14.17 -3.15
N ARG A 141 -8.90 13.03 -3.14
CA ARG A 141 -9.73 12.64 -1.99
C ARG A 141 -8.86 12.49 -0.75
N ASN A 142 -9.36 12.96 0.39
CA ASN A 142 -8.62 12.96 1.66
C ASN A 142 -7.27 13.71 1.61
N ASN A 143 -7.11 14.67 0.68
CA ASN A 143 -5.94 15.52 0.63
C ASN A 143 -5.91 16.45 1.86
N ASN A 144 -4.80 16.44 2.60
CA ASN A 144 -4.67 17.18 3.86
C ASN A 144 -4.37 18.69 3.68
N GLY A 145 -4.50 19.22 2.47
CA GLY A 145 -4.21 20.63 2.15
C GLY A 145 -2.72 20.93 2.07
N GLY A 146 -2.37 22.21 2.07
CA GLY A 146 -1.00 22.71 1.88
C GLY A 146 -1.00 23.99 1.07
N PHE A 147 0.09 24.26 0.32
CA PHE A 147 0.31 25.55 -0.34
C PHE A 147 0.72 25.45 -1.82
N VAL A 148 0.89 24.24 -2.37
CA VAL A 148 1.35 24.07 -3.75
C VAL A 148 0.23 23.91 -4.78
N ASN A 149 -1.01 24.20 -4.38
CA ASN A 149 -2.19 24.04 -5.23
C ASN A 149 -2.08 24.82 -6.56
N ALA A 150 -1.55 26.05 -6.54
CA ALA A 150 -1.33 26.82 -7.76
C ALA A 150 -0.35 26.12 -8.72
N TYR A 151 0.76 25.59 -8.19
CA TYR A 151 1.75 24.87 -8.99
C TYR A 151 1.19 23.55 -9.53
N ALA A 152 0.41 22.81 -8.74
CA ALA A 152 -0.26 21.59 -9.21
C ALA A 152 -1.22 21.90 -10.37
N LEU A 153 -1.98 23.00 -10.29
CA LEU A 153 -2.83 23.46 -11.39
C LEU A 153 -2.03 23.83 -12.64
N ASP A 154 -0.88 24.51 -12.48
CA ASP A 154 0.00 24.84 -13.61
C ASP A 154 0.50 23.60 -14.36
N VAL A 155 0.75 22.50 -13.65
CA VAL A 155 1.12 21.20 -14.27
C VAL A 155 -0.03 20.68 -15.12
N LEU A 156 -1.25 20.67 -14.57
CA LEU A 156 -2.42 20.09 -15.24
C LEU A 156 -2.97 20.98 -16.37
N ALA A 157 -2.79 22.29 -16.27
CA ALA A 157 -3.24 23.25 -17.27
C ALA A 157 -2.27 23.39 -18.46
N ARG A 158 -1.04 22.87 -18.33
CA ARG A 158 -0.01 23.02 -19.35
C ARG A 158 -0.43 22.34 -20.65
N ARG A 159 -0.46 23.10 -21.75
CA ARG A 159 -0.72 22.58 -23.09
C ARG A 159 0.59 22.29 -23.82
N PRO A 160 0.70 21.16 -24.53
CA PRO A 160 1.89 20.89 -25.33
C PRO A 160 2.03 21.96 -26.42
N TYR A 161 3.20 22.60 -26.47
CA TYR A 161 3.52 23.61 -27.47
C TYR A 161 3.97 22.98 -28.80
N LEU A 162 4.64 21.84 -28.73
CA LEU A 162 5.18 21.16 -29.90
C LEU A 162 5.24 19.65 -29.66
N THR A 163 4.87 18.86 -30.68
CA THR A 163 4.98 17.40 -30.69
C THR A 163 6.04 17.00 -31.70
N MET A 164 7.17 16.45 -31.23
CA MET A 164 8.19 15.87 -32.12
C MET A 164 7.73 14.48 -32.55
N THR A 165 7.83 14.20 -33.85
CA THR A 165 7.53 12.87 -34.43
C THR A 165 8.76 12.39 -35.17
N GLU A 166 9.30 11.23 -34.80
CA GLU A 166 10.38 10.59 -35.55
C GLU A 166 9.84 10.04 -36.87
N ARG A 167 10.50 10.35 -38.00
CA ARG A 167 10.18 9.74 -39.30
C ARG A 167 10.77 8.34 -39.36
N GLY A 168 9.96 7.32 -39.64
CA GLY A 168 10.45 6.00 -40.08
C GLY A 168 9.79 4.74 -39.51
N ARG A 169 8.79 4.82 -38.63
CA ARG A 169 8.02 3.64 -38.19
C ARG A 169 6.63 3.62 -38.85
N MET A 170 6.54 2.90 -39.98
CA MET A 170 5.28 2.28 -40.44
C MET A 170 5.28 0.82 -40.03
#